data_AF-Q4T1B7-F1
#
_entry.id   AF-Q4T1B7-F1
#
_cell.length_a   1.000
_cell.length_b   1.000
_cell.length_c   1.000
_cell.angle_alpha   90.00
_cell.angle_beta   90.00
_cell.angle_gamma   90.00
#
_symmetry.space_group_name_H-M   'P 1'
#
loop_
_entity.id
_entity.type
_entity.pdbx_description
1 polymer ?
#
loop_
_entity_poly.entity_id
_entity_poly.type
_entity_poly.pdbx_seq_one_letter_code
_entity_poly.pdbx_strand_id
1 'polypeptide(L)'
;NANAAPAGNDGVSPGAASAGMTTNDALLFHEKCGTLIKLSNNNKTAERRRPLDEFNNGVVMTNRPLRHNEMFEIRIDKLVDKWSGSIEIGVTTHNPNNLDYPATMTNLRSG
;
A
#
# COMPACT_ATOMS: atom_id res chain seq x y z
N ASN A 1 55.86 -27.27 -17.82
CA ASN A 1 54.89 -26.16 -17.87
C ASN A 1 53.83 -26.43 -16.84
N ALA A 2 54.02 -25.87 -15.64
CA ALA A 2 53.13 -26.03 -14.50
C ALA A 2 51.95 -25.09 -14.67
N ASN A 3 50.72 -25.55 -14.47
CA ASN A 3 49.62 -24.67 -14.08
C ASN A 3 48.67 -25.43 -13.17
N ALA A 4 48.75 -25.06 -11.90
CA ALA A 4 47.97 -25.53 -10.79
C ALA A 4 46.51 -25.05 -10.91
N ALA A 5 45.58 -25.88 -10.48
CA ALA A 5 44.23 -25.45 -10.12
C ALA A 5 44.27 -24.69 -8.78
N PRO A 6 43.48 -23.63 -8.60
CA PRO A 6 43.06 -23.20 -7.28
C PRO A 6 41.66 -23.74 -6.96
N ALA A 7 41.56 -24.42 -5.82
CA ALA A 7 40.33 -24.69 -5.11
C ALA A 7 39.98 -23.49 -4.20
N GLY A 8 38.68 -23.17 -4.12
CA GLY A 8 38.03 -22.56 -2.95
C GLY A 8 38.20 -21.07 -2.71
N ASN A 9 37.09 -20.32 -2.78
CA ASN A 9 36.58 -19.65 -1.59
C ASN A 9 35.10 -19.26 -1.74
N ASP A 10 34.42 -19.44 -0.62
CA ASP A 10 33.02 -19.22 -0.36
C ASP A 10 32.64 -17.74 -0.38
N GLY A 11 31.49 -17.46 -0.97
CA GLY A 11 30.87 -16.14 -0.98
C GLY A 11 29.37 -16.23 -1.22
N VAL A 12 28.68 -17.18 -0.59
CA VAL A 12 27.22 -17.11 -0.46
C VAL A 12 26.91 -15.84 0.31
N SER A 13 26.40 -14.84 -0.40
CA SER A 13 25.82 -13.65 0.21
C SER A 13 24.43 -14.03 0.73
N PRO A 14 24.16 -13.95 2.05
CA PRO A 14 22.81 -14.02 2.58
C PRO A 14 22.27 -12.59 2.67
N GLY A 15 21.25 -12.28 1.89
CA GLY A 15 20.54 -11.00 1.97
C GLY A 15 19.35 -11.03 1.03
N ALA A 16 18.25 -11.66 1.43
CA ALA A 16 17.14 -11.00 2.14
C ALA A 16 16.56 -9.86 1.27
N ALA A 17 15.35 -9.95 0.72
CA ALA A 17 14.21 -10.77 1.04
C ALA A 17 13.54 -11.21 -0.26
N SER A 18 12.98 -12.42 -0.25
CA SER A 18 11.90 -12.83 -1.13
C SER A 18 10.96 -11.64 -1.31
N ALA A 19 10.92 -11.05 -2.51
CA ALA A 19 9.82 -10.20 -2.91
C ALA A 19 8.57 -11.02 -2.63
N GLY A 20 7.89 -10.65 -1.55
CA GLY A 20 6.90 -11.49 -0.91
C GLY A 20 5.95 -11.98 -1.98
N MET A 21 5.86 -13.29 -2.11
CA MET A 21 4.81 -13.94 -2.87
C MET A 21 3.50 -13.67 -2.11
N THR A 22 3.04 -12.43 -2.12
CA THR A 22 1.75 -12.05 -1.56
C THR A 22 0.73 -12.64 -2.50
N THR A 23 0.11 -13.72 -2.03
CA THR A 23 -1.06 -14.40 -2.57
C THR A 23 -1.88 -13.48 -3.50
N ASN A 24 -1.72 -13.66 -4.81
CA ASN A 24 -2.22 -12.75 -5.87
C ASN A 24 -3.76 -12.60 -5.91
N ASP A 25 -4.49 -13.25 -5.01
CA ASP A 25 -5.95 -13.21 -4.93
C ASP A 25 -6.49 -12.27 -3.87
N ALA A 26 -5.79 -12.01 -2.76
CA ALA A 26 -6.35 -11.14 -1.73
C ALA A 26 -6.30 -9.67 -2.17
N LEU A 27 -7.43 -8.98 -2.07
CA LEU A 27 -7.49 -7.53 -2.23
C LEU A 27 -7.08 -6.87 -0.90
N LEU A 28 -5.95 -6.17 -0.92
CA LEU A 28 -5.33 -5.52 0.24
C LEU A 28 -5.14 -4.03 -0.04
N PHE A 29 -4.78 -3.24 0.96
CA PHE A 29 -4.28 -1.89 0.75
C PHE A 29 -2.85 -1.92 0.20
N HIS A 30 -2.56 -1.03 -0.74
CA HIS A 30 -1.23 -0.82 -1.28
C HIS A 30 -0.29 -0.22 -0.23
N GLU A 31 0.98 -0.60 -0.24
CA GLU A 31 1.97 -0.13 0.75
C GLU A 31 2.23 1.37 0.65
N LYS A 32 2.35 1.89 -0.59
CA LYS A 32 2.35 3.33 -0.85
C LYS A 32 0.95 3.89 -0.57
N CYS A 33 0.85 4.85 0.33
CA CYS A 33 -0.39 5.49 0.77
C CYS A 33 -0.13 6.92 1.26
N GLY A 34 -1.20 7.63 1.65
CA GLY A 34 -1.13 8.99 2.20
C GLY A 34 -0.29 9.07 3.47
N THR A 35 0.32 10.24 3.69
CA THR A 35 1.32 10.47 4.75
C THR A 35 0.79 10.23 6.17
N LEU A 36 -0.52 10.36 6.37
CA LEU A 36 -1.17 10.13 7.66
C LEU A 36 -1.87 8.78 7.74
N ILE A 37 -1.46 7.78 6.94
CA ILE A 37 -1.96 6.42 7.06
C ILE A 37 -0.99 5.53 7.83
N LYS A 38 -1.56 4.64 8.65
CA LYS A 38 -0.88 3.49 9.20
C LYS A 38 -1.61 2.23 8.72
N LEU A 39 -0.86 1.36 8.05
CA LEU A 39 -1.33 0.05 7.64
C LEU A 39 -1.04 -0.98 8.74
N SER A 40 -1.95 -1.91 8.93
CA SER A 40 -1.83 -3.03 9.86
C SER A 40 -2.62 -4.23 9.35
N ASN A 41 -2.61 -5.34 10.11
CA ASN A 41 -3.32 -6.57 9.75
C ASN A 41 -2.93 -7.09 8.34
N ASN A 42 -1.62 -7.15 8.07
CA ASN A 42 -1.09 -7.53 6.75
C ASN A 42 -1.71 -6.71 5.60
N ASN A 43 -1.74 -5.39 5.78
CA ASN A 43 -2.33 -4.42 4.86
C ASN A 43 -3.84 -4.59 4.61
N LYS A 44 -4.58 -5.23 5.52
CA LYS A 44 -6.06 -5.30 5.47
C LYS A 44 -6.76 -4.19 6.25
N THR A 45 -6.01 -3.44 7.05
CA THR A 45 -6.55 -2.35 7.88
C THR A 45 -5.73 -1.09 7.66
N ALA A 46 -6.40 0.01 7.34
CA ALA A 46 -5.82 1.34 7.24
C ALA A 46 -6.45 2.24 8.31
N GLU A 47 -5.64 2.93 9.09
CA GLU A 47 -6.09 3.89 10.09
C GLU A 47 -5.35 5.23 9.93
N ARG A 48 -6.04 6.33 10.21
CA ARG A 48 -5.41 7.66 10.21
C ARG A 48 -4.52 7.82 11.43
N ARG A 49 -3.28 8.24 11.24
CA ARG A 49 -2.35 8.65 12.30
C ARG A 49 -2.82 9.97 12.90
N ARG A 50 -2.81 10.06 14.22
CA ARG A 50 -3.22 11.27 14.97
C ARG A 50 -4.59 11.80 14.50
N PRO A 51 -5.65 10.97 14.58
CA PRO A 51 -6.94 11.28 13.94
C PRO A 51 -7.68 12.46 14.60
N LEU A 52 -7.23 12.93 15.77
CA LEU A 52 -7.73 14.13 16.44
C LEU A 52 -7.04 15.41 15.96
N ASP A 53 -5.86 15.34 15.33
CA ASP A 53 -5.07 16.52 14.94
C ASP A 53 -5.40 16.98 13.51
N GLU A 54 -5.57 16.03 12.58
CA GLU A 54 -5.71 16.28 11.14
C GLU A 54 -6.73 15.31 10.54
N PHE A 55 -7.48 15.78 9.53
CA PHE A 55 -8.50 14.99 8.85
C PHE A 55 -8.19 14.64 7.39
N ASN A 56 -7.18 15.28 6.78
CA ASN A 56 -6.77 15.00 5.41
C ASN A 56 -5.59 14.01 5.32
N ASN A 57 -5.07 13.82 4.11
CA ASN A 57 -3.89 13.00 3.80
C ASN A 57 -4.07 11.51 4.17
N GLY A 58 -5.33 11.07 4.24
CA GLY A 58 -5.74 9.72 4.60
C GLY A 58 -6.11 8.85 3.40
N VAL A 59 -5.42 9.03 2.27
CA VAL A 59 -5.73 8.32 1.02
C VAL A 59 -5.06 6.95 0.98
N VAL A 60 -5.80 5.93 0.58
CA VAL A 60 -5.30 4.56 0.32
C VAL A 60 -5.82 4.05 -1.02
N MET A 61 -5.08 3.11 -1.62
CA MET A 61 -5.46 2.41 -2.84
C MET A 61 -5.35 0.90 -2.64
N THR A 62 -5.93 0.10 -3.54
CA THR A 62 -5.77 -1.35 -3.53
C THR A 62 -4.38 -1.76 -4.01
N ASN A 63 -3.83 -2.85 -3.47
CA ASN A 63 -2.51 -3.37 -3.81
C ASN A 63 -2.41 -3.88 -5.25
N ARG A 64 -3.55 -4.16 -5.88
CA ARG A 64 -3.68 -4.55 -7.29
C ARG A 64 -4.95 -3.96 -7.90
N PRO A 65 -5.07 -3.92 -9.25
CA PRO A 65 -6.32 -3.57 -9.91
C PRO A 65 -7.48 -4.50 -9.50
N LEU A 66 -8.68 -3.92 -9.45
CA LEU A 66 -9.92 -4.70 -9.33
C LEU A 66 -10.14 -5.51 -10.61
N ARG A 67 -10.50 -6.78 -10.47
CA ARG A 67 -10.89 -7.65 -11.59
C ARG A 67 -12.33 -7.33 -12.01
N HIS A 68 -12.70 -7.76 -13.20
CA HIS A 68 -14.08 -7.61 -13.66
C HIS A 68 -15.04 -8.35 -12.72
N ASN A 69 -16.14 -7.68 -12.34
CA ASN A 69 -17.13 -8.18 -11.38
C ASN A 69 -16.57 -8.55 -10.00
N GLU A 70 -15.40 -8.02 -9.62
CA GLU A 70 -14.86 -8.19 -8.28
C GLU A 70 -15.49 -7.19 -7.31
N MET A 71 -16.01 -7.70 -6.18
CA MET A 71 -16.57 -6.85 -5.14
C MET A 71 -15.44 -6.24 -4.30
N PHE A 72 -15.49 -4.91 -4.15
CA PHE A 72 -14.66 -4.20 -3.19
C PHE A 72 -15.54 -3.73 -2.03
N GLU A 73 -15.31 -4.32 -0.86
CA GLU A 73 -15.99 -3.96 0.38
C GLU A 73 -14.99 -3.42 1.40
N ILE A 74 -15.46 -2.53 2.26
CA ILE A 74 -14.71 -2.06 3.41
C ILE A 74 -15.61 -2.07 4.65
N ARG A 75 -14.98 -2.21 5.81
CA ARG A 75 -15.65 -2.06 7.11
C ARG A 75 -15.08 -0.86 7.84
N ILE A 76 -15.95 -0.03 8.41
CA ILE A 76 -15.53 1.06 9.29
C ILE A 76 -15.33 0.49 10.69
N ASP A 77 -14.07 0.34 11.10
CA ASP A 77 -13.73 -0.21 12.42
C ASP A 77 -13.92 0.80 13.55
N LYS A 78 -13.63 2.09 13.30
CA LYS A 78 -13.72 3.18 14.28
C LYS A 78 -14.16 4.48 13.62
N LEU A 79 -14.93 5.28 14.36
CA LEU A 79 -15.36 6.63 13.97
C LEU A 79 -14.76 7.66 14.94
N VAL A 80 -14.41 8.84 14.43
CA VAL A 80 -13.99 9.99 15.25
C VAL A 80 -15.07 11.07 15.14
N ASP A 81 -15.63 11.44 16.29
CA ASP A 81 -16.76 12.37 16.43
C ASP A 81 -16.36 13.86 16.37
N LYS A 82 -15.07 14.17 16.53
CA LYS A 82 -14.54 15.54 16.42
C LYS A 82 -14.81 16.22 15.08
N TRP A 83 -14.87 15.45 14.00
CA TRP A 83 -14.95 15.97 12.63
C TRP A 83 -16.32 15.71 12.03
N SER A 84 -16.89 16.74 11.38
CA SER A 84 -18.04 16.58 10.49
C SER A 84 -17.55 16.46 9.05
N GLY A 85 -17.88 15.36 8.39
CA GLY A 85 -17.46 15.07 7.02
C GLY A 85 -17.91 13.68 6.56
N SER A 86 -17.45 13.27 5.38
CA SER A 86 -17.75 11.96 4.80
C SER A 86 -16.46 11.19 4.47
N ILE A 87 -16.60 9.87 4.30
CA ILE A 87 -15.58 9.06 3.62
C ILE A 87 -15.83 9.11 2.11
N GLU A 88 -14.75 9.16 1.34
CA GLU A 88 -14.78 9.05 -0.11
C GLU A 88 -14.34 7.63 -0.52
N ILE A 89 -15.10 7.00 -1.41
CA ILE A 89 -14.78 5.69 -1.99
C ILE A 89 -15.05 5.78 -3.49
N GLY A 90 -14.13 5.27 -4.31
CA GLY A 90 -14.26 5.28 -5.75
C GLY A 90 -13.24 4.38 -6.42
N VAL A 91 -13.22 4.44 -7.75
CA VAL A 91 -12.28 3.71 -8.60
C VAL A 91 -11.46 4.69 -9.43
N THR A 92 -10.24 4.30 -9.76
CA THR A 92 -9.32 5.11 -10.56
C THR A 92 -8.44 4.21 -11.42
N THR A 93 -7.96 4.75 -12.55
CA THR A 93 -7.00 4.10 -13.44
C THR A 93 -5.54 4.44 -13.10
N HIS A 94 -5.31 5.31 -12.11
CA HIS A 94 -3.97 5.71 -11.71
C HIS A 94 -3.22 4.56 -11.05
N ASN A 95 -1.94 4.37 -11.41
CA ASN A 95 -1.11 3.34 -10.79
C ASN A 95 -0.66 3.79 -9.39
N PRO A 96 -0.94 3.03 -8.32
CA PRO A 96 -0.62 3.42 -6.94
C PRO A 96 0.88 3.58 -6.69
N ASN A 97 1.76 2.96 -7.49
CA ASN A 97 3.21 3.14 -7.37
C ASN A 97 3.68 4.52 -7.88
N ASN A 98 3.00 5.05 -8.89
CA ASN A 98 3.37 6.28 -9.59
C ASN A 98 2.56 7.48 -9.11
N LEU A 99 1.61 7.28 -8.20
CA LEU A 99 0.75 8.33 -7.69
C LEU A 99 1.46 9.13 -6.58
N ASP A 100 1.44 10.45 -6.70
CA ASP A 100 1.69 11.35 -5.58
C ASP A 100 0.38 11.58 -4.84
N TYR A 101 0.30 11.06 -3.61
CA TYR A 101 -0.95 10.99 -2.86
C TYR A 101 -1.39 12.40 -2.42
N PRO A 102 -2.55 12.89 -2.90
CA PRO A 102 -3.06 14.20 -2.51
C PRO A 102 -3.65 14.19 -1.09
N ALA A 103 -3.99 15.38 -0.59
CA ALA A 103 -4.70 15.54 0.67
C ALA A 103 -6.07 14.82 0.66
N THR A 104 -6.77 14.85 -0.48
CA THR A 104 -8.03 14.13 -0.74
C THR A 104 -8.03 13.58 -2.17
N MET A 105 -8.75 12.48 -2.44
CA MET A 105 -8.81 11.90 -3.79
C MET A 105 -9.51 12.82 -4.79
N THR A 106 -10.43 13.66 -4.34
CA THR A 106 -11.08 14.69 -5.16
C THR A 106 -10.10 15.73 -5.73
N ASN A 107 -8.92 15.91 -5.10
CA ASN A 107 -7.88 16.80 -5.65
C ASN A 107 -7.05 16.16 -6.77
N LEU A 108 -7.23 14.87 -7.05
CA LEU A 108 -6.53 14.20 -8.13
C LEU A 108 -7.10 14.66 -9.47
N ARG A 109 -6.36 15.52 -10.17
CA ARG A 109 -6.71 15.93 -11.54
C ARG A 109 -6.31 14.80 -12.49
N SER A 110 -7.27 14.28 -13.23
CA SER A 110 -6.93 13.57 -14.46
C SER A 110 -6.42 14.61 -15.45
N GLY A 111 -5.28 14.32 -16.11
CA GLY A 111 -4.68 15.21 -17.10
C GLY A 111 -5.66 15.65 -18.19
#